data_AF-A0A8B9V299-F1
#
_entry.id   AF-A0A8B9V299-F1
#
_cell.length_a   1.000
_cell.length_b   1.000
_cell.length_c   1.000
_cell.angle_alpha   90.00
_cell.angle_beta   90.00
_cell.angle_gamma   90.00
#
_symmetry.space_group_name_H-M   'P 1'
#
loop_
_entity.id
_entity.type
_entity.pdbx_description
1 polymer ?
#
loop_
_entity_poly.entity_id
_entity_poly.type
_entity_poly.pdbx_seq_one_letter_code
_entity_poly.pdbx_strand_id
1 'polypeptide(L)' 'FEKQDELKRSAMRAVAALLTIPEVEKSPAMAEFSSQIRSNPEMASLFESIQKDSASLPELS' A
#
# COMPACT_ATOMS: atom_id res chain seq x y z
N PHE A 1 -3.49 16.63 -12.39
CA PHE A 1 -3.16 15.23 -12.68
C PHE A 1 -1.95 14.77 -11.88
N GLU A 2 -0.75 15.35 -12.04
CA GLU A 2 0.46 14.93 -11.28
C GLU A 2 0.32 15.00 -9.75
N LYS A 3 -0.20 16.10 -9.19
CA LYS A 3 -0.38 16.23 -7.72
C LYS A 3 -1.32 15.18 -7.13
N GLN A 4 -2.35 14.78 -7.87
CA GLN A 4 -3.30 13.77 -7.42
C GLN A 4 -2.70 12.37 -7.49
N ASP A 5 -1.91 12.10 -8.52
CA ASP A 5 -1.20 10.85 -8.70
C ASP A 5 -0.14 10.65 -7.59
N GLU A 6 0.66 11.68 -7.30
CA GLU A 6 1.64 11.60 -6.21
C GLU A 6 0.98 11.46 -4.84
N LEU A 7 -0.18 12.08 -4.63
CA LEU A 7 -0.96 11.89 -3.40
C LEU A 7 -1.42 10.44 -3.25
N LYS A 8 -1.97 9.84 -4.32
CA LYS A 8 -2.37 8.43 -4.32
C LYS A 8 -1.18 7.51 -4.03
N ARG A 9 -0.04 7.74 -4.67
CA ARG A 9 1.20 6.97 -4.44
C ARG A 9 1.69 7.11 -3.00
N SER A 10 1.72 8.33 -2.47
CA SER A 10 2.14 8.60 -1.09
C SER A 10 1.23 7.90 -0.08
N ALA A 11 -0.10 7.94 -0.30
CA ALA A 11 -1.05 7.23 0.54
C ALA A 11 -0.83 5.71 0.48
N MET A 12 -0.64 5.14 -0.71
CA MET A 12 -0.39 3.70 -0.87
C MET A 12 0.94 3.25 -0.24
N ARG A 13 1.99 4.08 -0.29
CA ARG A 13 3.25 3.81 0.43
C ARG A 13 3.04 3.79 1.94
N ALA A 14 2.28 4.73 2.48
CA ALA A 14 1.95 4.74 3.91
C ALA A 14 1.17 3.47 4.32
N VAL A 15 0.22 3.03 3.48
CA VAL A 15 -0.54 1.78 3.71
C VAL A 15 0.35 0.56 3.66
N ALA A 16 1.26 0.48 2.69
CA ALA A 16 2.23 -0.62 2.59
C ALA A 16 3.12 -0.69 3.84
N ALA A 17 3.57 0.46 4.37
CA ALA A 17 4.32 0.53 5.61
C ALA A 17 3.49 0.12 6.83
N LEU A 18 2.21 0.51 6.92
CA LEU A 18 1.34 0.11 8.02
C LEU A 18 1.11 -1.41 8.06
N LEU A 19 1.05 -2.06 6.90
CA LEU A 19 0.87 -3.51 6.80
C LEU A 19 2.09 -4.34 7.22
N THR A 20 3.26 -3.72 7.41
CA THR A 20 4.42 -4.43 7.97
C THR A 20 4.32 -4.62 9.49
N ILE A 21 3.37 -3.93 10.13
CA ILE A 21 3.09 -4.05 11.56
C ILE A 21 2.19 -5.28 11.78
N PRO A 22 2.65 -6.33 12.50
CA PRO A 22 1.95 -7.62 12.61
C PRO A 22 0.51 -7.53 13.16
N GLU A 23 0.22 -6.56 14.00
CA GLU A 23 -1.09 -6.34 14.61
C GLU A 23 -2.07 -5.65 13.65
N VAL A 24 -1.56 -4.90 12.69
CA VAL A 24 -2.37 -4.09 11.77
C VAL A 24 -3.04 -4.96 10.71
N GLU A 25 -2.38 -6.03 10.26
CA GLU A 25 -2.99 -6.98 9.32
C GLU A 25 -4.26 -7.66 9.88
N LYS A 26 -4.31 -7.84 11.20
CA LYS A 26 -5.46 -8.45 11.89
C LYS A 26 -6.60 -7.46 12.18
N SER A 27 -6.39 -6.17 11.91
CA SER A 27 -7.40 -5.14 12.15
C SER A 27 -8.54 -5.26 11.14
N PRO A 28 -9.81 -5.33 11.58
CA PRO A 28 -10.96 -5.33 10.67
C PRO A 28 -10.99 -4.12 9.73
N ALA A 29 -10.56 -2.95 10.21
CA ALA A 29 -10.51 -1.74 9.41
C ALA A 29 -9.47 -1.86 8.28
N MET A 30 -8.33 -2.49 8.55
CA MET A 30 -7.30 -2.72 7.53
C MET A 30 -7.71 -3.80 6.53
N ALA A 31 -8.42 -4.84 6.98
CA ALA A 31 -8.98 -5.86 6.11
C ALA A 31 -10.01 -5.26 5.13
N GLU A 32 -10.92 -4.41 5.62
CA GLU A 32 -11.88 -3.69 4.80
C GLU A 32 -11.19 -2.75 3.81
N PHE A 33 -10.25 -1.94 4.30
CA PHE A 33 -9.51 -1.01 3.46
C PHE A 33 -8.71 -1.72 2.35
N SER A 34 -8.07 -2.85 2.68
CA SER A 34 -7.38 -3.70 1.70
C SER A 34 -8.35 -4.28 0.67
N SER A 35 -9.57 -4.64 1.08
CA SER A 35 -10.63 -5.09 0.15
C SER A 35 -11.02 -3.96 -0.82
N GLN A 36 -11.20 -2.74 -0.31
CA GLN A 36 -11.53 -1.57 -1.13
C GLN A 36 -10.43 -1.27 -2.16
N ILE A 37 -9.15 -1.32 -1.78
CA ILE A 37 -8.02 -1.17 -2.72
C ILE A 37 -8.10 -2.22 -3.83
N ARG A 38 -8.26 -3.50 -3.47
CA ARG A 38 -8.31 -4.61 -4.44
C ARG A 38 -9.53 -4.56 -5.36
N SER A 39 -10.64 -4.00 -4.89
CA SER A 39 -11.87 -3.84 -5.68
C SER A 39 -11.76 -2.77 -6.78
N ASN A 40 -10.76 -1.88 -6.68
CA ASN A 40 -10.50 -0.84 -7.66
C ASN A 40 -9.24 -1.19 -8.48
N PRO A 41 -9.36 -1.53 -9.79
CA PRO A 41 -8.23 -1.98 -10.60
C PRO A 41 -7.05 -0.99 -10.68
N GLU A 42 -7.33 0.31 -10.71
CA GLU A 42 -6.29 1.36 -10.75
C GLU A 42 -5.50 1.36 -9.43
N MET A 43 -6.22 1.32 -8.31
CA MET A 43 -5.60 1.32 -6.99
C MET A 43 -4.88 0.01 -6.69
N ALA A 44 -5.43 -1.12 -7.11
CA ALA A 44 -4.81 -2.43 -6.98
C ALA A 44 -3.46 -2.48 -7.72
N SER A 45 -3.44 -2.05 -8.99
CA SER A 45 -2.21 -2.02 -9.79
C SER A 45 -1.14 -1.10 -9.18
N LEU A 46 -1.55 0.08 -8.70
CA LEU A 46 -0.64 1.01 -8.04
C LEU A 46 -0.07 0.42 -6.73
N PHE A 47 -0.92 -0.20 -5.93
CA PHE A 47 -0.53 -0.79 -4.66
C PHE A 47 0.42 -1.98 -4.84
N GLU A 48 0.17 -2.85 -5.82
CA GLU A 48 1.08 -3.95 -6.17
C GLU A 48 2.46 -3.45 -6.60
N SER A 49 2.52 -2.39 -7.41
CA SER A 49 3.79 -1.77 -7.80
C SER A 49 4.58 -1.31 -6.58
N ILE A 50 3.91 -0.63 -5.65
CA ILE A 50 4.53 -0.10 -4.43
C ILE A 50 4.99 -1.22 -3.50
N GLN A 51 4.22 -2.31 -3.36
CA GLN A 51 4.64 -3.45 -2.55
C GLN A 51 5.90 -4.12 -3.12
N LYS A 52 6.01 -4.26 -4.44
CA LYS A 52 7.21 -4.79 -5.12
C LYS A 52 8.42 -3.88 -4.92
N ASP A 53 8.24 -2.57 -5.07
CA ASP A 53 9.30 -1.59 -4.84
C ASP A 53 9.76 -1.60 -3.38
N SER A 54 8.82 -1.70 -2.43
CA SER A 54 9.13 -1.69 -0.99
C SER A 54 9.84 -2.98 -0.54
N ALA A 55 9.51 -4.12 -1.15
CA ALA A 55 10.18 -5.40 -0.90
C ALA A 55 11.61 -5.46 -1.49
N SER A 56 11.99 -4.50 -2.34
CA SER A 56 13.30 -4.43 -2.98
C SER A 56 14.30 -3.52 -2.25
N LEU A 57 13.93 -2.93 -1.12
CA LEU A 57 14.87 -2.23 -0.24
C LEU A 57 15.86 -3.25 0.35
N PRO A 58 17.17 -3.12 0.10
CA PRO A 58 18.15 -3.93 0.79
C PRO A 58 18.04 -3.61 2.29
N GLU A 59 17.85 -4.63 3.12
CA GLU A 59 18.27 -4.60 4.52
C GLU A 59 19.64 -3.91 4.55
N LEU A 60 19.75 -2.80 5.28
CA LEU A 60 21.01 -2.08 5.46
C LEU A 60 22.04 -3.07 6.04
N SER A 61 22.86 -3.63 5.17
CA SER A 61 24.03 -4.46 5.50
C SER A 61 25.20 -3.61 5.95
#